data_AF-A0A4W3JG60-F1
#
_entry.id   AF-A0A4W3JG60-F1
#
_cell.length_a   1.000
_cell.length_b   1.000
_cell.length_c   1.000
_cell.angle_alpha   90.00
_cell.angle_beta   90.00
_cell.angle_gamma   90.00
#
_symmetry.space_group_name_H-M   'P 1'
#
loop_
_entity.id
_entity.type
_entity.pdbx_description
1 polymer ?
#
loop_
_entity_poly.entity_id
_entity_poly.type
_entity_poly.pdbx_seq_one_letter_code
_entity_poly.pdbx_strand_id
1 'polypeptide(L)'
;TPPQHCTGMSTSLNSKSRYKIQSHCLDLFKRDYVYSLIQNPNGEVCGHYPRQIVFMEYASTESDKERFESTVQTSKLQELVTRSKMARCRGRFVCPVILYNGKHICRSATLAGWGELYGRSGYNYLFSGGSEETGAELDEVPDDYAVRNGDSQLFDKVRGHDIKLLRYLSVHYIFDLMVEKKKVKFGLNVTSSEKVDKAQRYADFILLSIPYPGCEFFKDYKDRDYTAEGLVFNWKQDFVDAPLNIPPTLTENLSIDWRDYQSWDLVQQTQNYLKLLIHTINRNDDSGLLVHCISGWDRTPLFVSLLRLSLWADGLVHVSLQPVEILYLTIAYDWFLFGGLVMLTLYFTVFLCSSTEYCHSSASSTDFGSWQIVSGCGSIHDQAVLTILEQIPLTCFLPHLVQERRAKLEEVRAIFLAAYSSTVGLKSVSSSPSAFGGLLEQFARGVGLRGTNSIV
;
A
#
# COMPACT_ATOMS: atom_id res chain seq x y z
N THR A 1 -0.18 3.45 36.26
CA THR A 1 0.67 2.64 35.35
C THR A 1 -0.21 2.08 34.24
N PRO A 2 -0.14 2.59 33.01
CA PRO A 2 -0.97 2.07 31.92
C PRO A 2 -0.38 0.74 31.38
N PRO A 3 -1.22 -0.18 30.88
CA PRO A 3 -0.83 -1.54 30.57
C PRO A 3 -0.09 -1.65 29.24
N GLN A 4 1.12 -2.23 29.30
CA GLN A 4 1.96 -2.62 28.19
C GLN A 4 1.43 -3.87 27.46
N HIS A 5 0.30 -3.82 26.77
CA HIS A 5 -0.14 -4.98 25.99
C HIS A 5 -0.89 -4.54 24.72
N CYS A 6 -0.14 -4.14 23.69
CA CYS A 6 -0.51 -4.26 22.26
C CYS A 6 0.61 -3.80 21.29
N THR A 7 1.88 -3.99 21.65
CA THR A 7 3.05 -3.68 20.78
C THR A 7 3.88 -4.93 20.43
N GLY A 8 3.49 -6.11 20.92
CA GLY A 8 4.40 -7.26 21.03
C GLY A 8 4.46 -8.27 19.88
N MET A 9 3.63 -8.19 18.83
CA MET A 9 3.63 -9.24 17.80
C MET A 9 4.58 -8.99 16.61
N SER A 10 5.21 -7.82 16.52
CA SER A 10 6.20 -7.50 15.48
C SER A 10 7.66 -7.63 15.94
N THR A 11 7.90 -7.88 17.24
CA THR A 11 9.22 -7.75 17.87
C THR A 11 10.01 -9.06 18.04
N SER A 12 9.52 -10.20 17.54
CA SER A 12 10.17 -11.50 17.79
C SER A 12 11.25 -11.90 16.76
N LEU A 13 11.37 -11.23 15.61
CA LEU A 13 12.46 -11.50 14.67
C LEU A 13 13.69 -10.66 15.05
N ASN A 14 14.78 -11.35 15.39
CA ASN A 14 16.09 -10.72 15.65
C ASN A 14 16.44 -9.73 14.51
N SER A 15 17.00 -8.58 14.86
CA SER A 15 17.43 -7.53 13.93
C SER A 15 18.28 -8.07 12.77
N LYS A 16 19.06 -9.14 13.02
CA LYS A 16 19.82 -9.88 12.01
C LYS A 16 18.95 -10.48 10.90
N SER A 17 17.79 -11.05 11.23
CA SER A 17 16.88 -11.65 10.24
C SER A 17 16.21 -10.57 9.38
N ARG A 18 15.79 -9.46 9.98
CA ARG A 18 15.23 -8.32 9.23
C ARG A 18 16.25 -7.75 8.25
N TYR A 19 17.51 -7.64 8.66
CA TYR A 19 18.60 -7.18 7.79
C TYR A 19 18.82 -8.12 6.60
N LYS A 20 18.86 -9.45 6.82
CA LYS A 20 18.99 -10.42 5.72
C LYS A 20 17.83 -10.33 4.73
N ILE A 21 16.59 -10.23 5.24
CA ILE A 21 15.39 -10.10 4.40
C ILE A 21 15.49 -8.86 3.53
N GLN A 22 15.88 -7.75 4.14
CA GLN A 22 16.03 -6.48 3.45
C GLN A 22 17.16 -6.50 2.42
N SER A 23 18.32 -7.05 2.76
CA SER A 23 19.44 -7.23 1.82
C SER A 23 19.00 -7.99 0.58
N HIS A 24 18.26 -9.09 0.76
CA HIS A 24 17.76 -9.85 -0.37
C HIS A 24 16.79 -9.03 -1.23
N CYS A 25 15.90 -8.23 -0.63
CA CYS A 25 15.03 -7.33 -1.40
C CYS A 25 15.86 -6.33 -2.23
N LEU A 26 16.93 -5.77 -1.66
CA LEU A 26 17.82 -4.85 -2.37
C LEU A 26 18.50 -5.53 -3.58
N ASP A 27 18.96 -6.77 -3.41
CA ASP A 27 19.54 -7.57 -4.50
C ASP A 27 18.53 -7.80 -5.64
N LEU A 28 17.26 -8.05 -5.30
CA LEU A 28 16.19 -8.19 -6.29
C LEU A 28 15.92 -6.88 -7.03
N PHE A 29 15.81 -5.75 -6.33
CA PHE A 29 15.63 -4.44 -6.97
C PHE A 29 16.79 -4.08 -7.90
N LYS A 30 18.04 -4.42 -7.52
CA LYS A 30 19.25 -4.10 -8.29
C LYS A 30 19.30 -4.75 -9.67
N ARG A 31 18.54 -5.83 -9.90
CA ARG A 31 18.54 -6.54 -11.18
C ARG A 31 17.89 -5.72 -12.28
N ASP A 32 16.80 -5.03 -11.96
CA ASP A 32 15.97 -4.33 -12.93
C ASP A 32 16.00 -2.80 -12.79
N TYR A 33 16.62 -2.25 -11.74
CA TYR A 33 16.57 -0.82 -11.45
C TYR A 33 17.92 -0.26 -11.01
N VAL A 34 18.22 0.94 -11.50
CA VAL A 34 19.14 1.83 -10.80
C VAL A 34 18.35 2.55 -9.71
N TYR A 35 18.84 2.50 -8.48
CA TYR A 35 18.12 3.05 -7.34
C TYR A 35 19.04 3.77 -6.36
N SER A 36 18.46 4.75 -5.68
CA SER A 36 19.01 5.40 -4.49
C SER A 36 18.37 4.83 -3.22
N LEU A 37 19.04 5.05 -2.08
CA LEU A 37 18.54 4.60 -0.78
C LEU A 37 18.18 5.78 0.12
N ILE A 38 16.91 5.84 0.51
CA ILE A 38 16.46 6.70 1.61
C ILE A 38 16.83 5.96 2.92
N GLN A 39 17.63 6.61 3.74
CA GLN A 39 18.12 6.06 5.00
C GLN A 39 17.07 6.25 6.09
N ASN A 40 16.81 5.18 6.84
CA ASN A 40 15.94 5.17 8.02
C ASN A 40 16.64 4.34 9.12
N PRO A 41 17.86 4.72 9.53
CA PRO A 41 18.60 4.00 10.54
C PRO A 41 17.76 3.92 11.81
N ASN A 42 17.71 2.73 12.41
CA ASN A 42 16.96 2.47 13.65
C ASN A 42 15.46 2.85 13.63
N GLY A 43 14.87 3.15 12.46
CA GLY A 43 13.49 3.62 12.36
C GLY A 43 13.28 5.09 12.77
N GLU A 44 14.33 5.92 12.77
CA GLU A 44 14.29 7.32 13.23
C GLU A 44 13.37 8.23 12.38
N VAL A 45 13.22 7.91 11.09
CA VAL A 45 12.26 8.57 10.21
C VAL A 45 10.88 7.94 10.40
N CYS A 46 10.79 6.61 10.29
CA CYS A 46 9.56 5.87 10.58
C CYS A 46 9.90 4.48 11.13
N GLY A 47 9.52 4.23 12.39
CA GLY A 47 9.77 2.95 13.08
C GLY A 47 9.07 1.74 12.46
N HIS A 48 8.17 1.98 11.51
CA HIS A 48 7.42 0.95 10.81
C HIS A 48 7.81 0.81 9.34
N TYR A 49 8.84 1.49 8.87
CA TYR A 49 9.36 1.36 7.51
C TYR A 49 10.70 0.60 7.50
N PRO A 50 11.15 0.08 6.35
CA PRO A 50 12.47 -0.52 6.21
C PRO A 50 13.59 0.43 6.65
N ARG A 51 14.76 -0.10 7.04
CA ARG A 51 15.93 0.72 7.43
C ARG A 51 16.59 1.47 6.27
N GLN A 52 16.34 0.98 5.06
CA GLN A 52 16.90 1.41 3.79
C GLN A 52 15.77 1.21 2.79
N ILE A 53 15.23 2.31 2.30
CA ILE A 53 14.04 2.33 1.46
C ILE A 53 14.52 2.62 0.05
N VAL A 54 14.11 1.77 -0.88
CA VAL A 54 14.50 1.86 -2.28
C VAL A 54 13.74 2.99 -2.96
N PHE A 55 14.48 3.94 -3.53
CA PHE A 55 14.01 4.94 -4.46
C PHE A 55 14.50 4.55 -5.87
N MET A 56 13.65 3.91 -6.66
CA MET A 56 13.99 3.51 -8.04
C MET A 56 14.09 4.74 -8.92
N GLU A 57 15.26 5.04 -9.48
CA GLU A 57 15.46 6.24 -10.31
C GLU A 57 14.97 6.00 -11.74
N TYR A 58 15.40 4.87 -12.32
CA TYR A 58 15.03 4.42 -13.65
C TYR A 58 15.21 2.90 -13.78
N ALA A 59 14.55 2.29 -14.76
CA ALA A 59 14.75 0.89 -15.09
C ALA A 59 16.14 0.69 -15.71
N SER A 60 16.89 -0.30 -15.24
CA SER A 60 18.24 -0.59 -15.74
C SER A 60 18.16 -1.37 -17.04
N THR A 61 18.77 -0.87 -18.11
CA THR A 61 19.16 -1.69 -19.26
C THR A 61 20.62 -2.13 -19.12
N GLU A 62 21.06 -3.17 -19.84
CA GLU A 62 22.46 -3.62 -19.80
C GLU A 62 23.45 -2.55 -20.28
N SER A 63 23.02 -1.64 -21.16
CA SER A 63 23.81 -0.54 -21.71
C SER A 63 23.95 0.68 -20.80
N ASP A 64 23.06 0.87 -19.82
CA ASP A 64 22.98 2.11 -19.03
C ASP A 64 23.83 2.11 -17.76
N LYS A 65 24.34 0.95 -17.34
CA LYS A 65 25.06 0.79 -16.06
C LYS A 65 26.37 1.58 -15.96
N GLU A 66 26.92 2.03 -17.08
CA GLU A 66 28.20 2.77 -17.12
C GLU A 66 28.07 4.24 -17.53
N ARG A 67 26.87 4.71 -17.94
CA ARG A 67 26.75 5.97 -18.69
C ARG A 67 25.99 7.09 -18.02
N PHE A 68 25.28 6.84 -16.92
CA PHE A 68 24.36 7.81 -16.33
C PHE A 68 24.72 8.16 -14.88
N GLU A 69 25.02 9.45 -14.63
CA GLU A 69 25.12 9.99 -13.28
C GLU A 69 23.72 10.16 -12.68
N SER A 70 23.52 9.74 -11.42
CA SER A 70 22.23 9.88 -10.73
C SER A 70 21.77 11.33 -10.77
N THR A 71 20.57 11.57 -11.30
CA THR A 71 19.92 12.90 -11.30
C THR A 71 19.26 13.21 -9.96
N VAL A 72 19.23 12.24 -9.04
CA VAL A 72 18.51 12.35 -7.78
C VAL A 72 19.39 13.01 -6.73
N GLN A 73 18.92 14.15 -6.23
CA GLN A 73 19.51 14.78 -5.04
C GLN A 73 19.07 13.98 -3.80
N THR A 74 19.73 12.86 -3.53
CA THR A 74 19.39 11.94 -2.43
C THR A 74 19.36 12.65 -1.06
N SER A 75 20.22 13.65 -0.86
CA SER A 75 20.20 14.52 0.33
C SER A 75 18.90 15.33 0.46
N LYS A 76 18.42 15.92 -0.63
CA LYS A 76 17.16 16.67 -0.68
C LYS A 76 15.97 15.77 -0.46
N LEU A 77 15.94 14.59 -1.07
CA LEU A 77 14.88 13.60 -0.84
C LEU A 77 14.86 13.15 0.63
N GLN A 78 16.02 12.86 1.22
CA GLN A 78 16.17 12.52 2.64
C GLN A 78 15.63 13.64 3.55
N GLU A 79 15.92 14.90 3.23
CA GLU A 79 15.40 16.06 3.97
C GLU A 79 13.87 16.16 3.89
N LEU A 80 13.29 16.04 2.69
CA LEU A 80 11.85 16.10 2.46
C LEU A 80 11.11 14.98 3.22
N VAL A 81 11.65 13.77 3.19
CA VAL A 81 11.15 12.62 3.93
C VAL A 81 11.21 12.88 5.44
N THR A 82 12.33 13.39 5.94
CA THR A 82 12.52 13.67 7.38
C THR A 82 11.54 14.73 7.88
N ARG A 83 11.29 15.77 7.07
CA ARG A 83 10.38 16.88 7.42
C ARG A 83 8.89 16.49 7.33
N SER A 84 8.54 15.54 6.47
CA SER A 84 7.14 15.11 6.26
C SER A 84 6.67 14.00 7.19
N LYS A 85 7.57 13.32 7.93
CA LYS A 85 7.25 12.16 8.78
C LYS A 85 6.13 12.38 9.81
N MET A 86 5.86 13.63 10.16
CA MET A 86 4.84 14.01 11.14
C MET A 86 3.43 14.17 10.55
N ALA A 87 3.32 14.25 9.23
CA ALA A 87 2.06 14.51 8.58
C ALA A 87 1.13 13.30 8.64
N ARG A 88 1.60 12.10 8.34
CA ARG A 88 0.71 10.93 8.22
C ARG A 88 0.74 10.07 9.47
N CYS A 89 -0.31 9.29 9.65
CA CYS A 89 -0.51 8.48 10.84
C CYS A 89 0.68 7.52 11.06
N ARG A 90 0.96 7.20 12.33
CA ARG A 90 2.07 6.32 12.75
C ARG A 90 3.46 6.81 12.35
N GLY A 91 3.63 8.11 12.14
CA GLY A 91 4.91 8.71 11.76
C GLY A 91 5.30 8.34 10.34
N ARG A 92 4.30 8.03 9.50
CA ARG A 92 4.53 7.61 8.11
C ARG A 92 4.74 8.83 7.23
N PHE A 93 5.45 8.60 6.16
CA PHE A 93 5.60 9.54 5.06
C PHE A 93 5.24 8.85 3.75
N VAL A 94 5.09 9.62 2.68
CA VAL A 94 4.80 9.08 1.34
C VAL A 94 6.03 8.34 0.83
N CYS A 95 5.90 7.03 0.62
CA CYS A 95 7.01 6.16 0.24
C CYS A 95 6.81 5.65 -1.19
N PRO A 96 7.72 5.91 -2.14
CA PRO A 96 7.69 5.27 -3.45
C PRO A 96 8.00 3.78 -3.29
N VAL A 97 7.26 2.93 -4.02
CA VAL A 97 7.37 1.46 -3.91
C VAL A 97 7.33 0.72 -5.24
N ILE A 98 6.80 1.32 -6.29
CA ILE A 98 6.89 0.81 -7.67
C ILE A 98 7.24 1.99 -8.59
N LEU A 99 8.14 1.76 -9.55
CA LEU A 99 8.39 2.66 -10.68
C LEU A 99 7.84 1.99 -11.94
N TYR A 100 6.96 2.68 -12.64
CA TYR A 100 6.32 2.20 -13.88
C TYR A 100 6.20 3.36 -14.86
N ASN A 101 6.75 3.19 -16.08
CA ASN A 101 6.78 4.23 -17.12
C ASN A 101 7.25 5.61 -16.62
N GLY A 102 8.32 5.65 -15.83
CA GLY A 102 8.85 6.90 -15.24
C GLY A 102 8.01 7.48 -14.10
N LYS A 103 6.88 6.87 -13.74
CA LYS A 103 5.96 7.33 -12.70
C LYS A 103 6.12 6.54 -11.41
N HIS A 104 6.10 7.24 -10.29
CA HIS A 104 6.12 6.60 -8.98
C HIS A 104 4.72 6.24 -8.48
N ILE A 105 4.54 4.96 -8.16
CA ILE A 105 3.45 4.50 -7.30
C ILE A 105 3.97 4.54 -5.87
N CYS A 106 3.31 5.35 -5.07
CA CYS A 106 3.62 5.59 -3.68
C CYS A 106 2.58 4.95 -2.75
N ARG A 107 3.00 4.71 -1.51
CA ARG A 107 2.13 4.25 -0.43
C ARG A 107 2.29 5.10 0.82
N SER A 108 1.24 5.18 1.62
CA SER A 108 1.34 5.72 2.98
C SER A 108 0.13 5.37 3.85
N ALA A 109 0.02 6.04 4.99
CA ALA A 109 -1.19 6.14 5.80
C ALA A 109 -1.94 7.44 5.50
N THR A 110 -3.14 7.60 6.05
CA THR A 110 -3.90 8.85 6.02
C THR A 110 -3.27 9.93 6.90
N LEU A 111 -3.83 11.14 6.89
CA LEU A 111 -3.33 12.28 7.65
C LEU A 111 -3.52 12.10 9.17
N ALA A 112 -2.44 12.37 9.93
CA ALA A 112 -2.46 12.36 11.38
C ALA A 112 -3.47 13.38 11.95
N GLY A 113 -4.25 12.93 12.93
CA GLY A 113 -5.16 13.80 13.67
C GLY A 113 -4.43 14.66 14.71
N TRP A 114 -5.21 15.52 15.34
CA TRP A 114 -4.79 16.46 16.38
C TRP A 114 -4.06 15.79 17.56
N GLY A 115 -4.69 14.78 18.17
CA GLY A 115 -4.12 14.09 19.34
C GLY A 115 -2.79 13.40 19.03
N GLU A 116 -2.62 12.88 17.81
CA GLU A 116 -1.38 12.26 17.38
C GLU A 116 -0.28 13.29 17.12
N LEU A 117 -0.62 14.44 16.53
CA LEU A 117 0.34 15.50 16.24
C LEU A 117 0.88 16.14 17.54
N TYR A 118 0.00 16.49 18.47
CA TYR A 118 0.38 17.09 19.76
C TYR A 118 1.02 16.09 20.71
N GLY A 119 0.51 14.86 20.78
CA GLY A 119 1.14 13.80 21.57
C GLY A 119 2.59 13.54 21.17
N ARG A 120 2.92 13.71 19.88
CA ARG A 120 4.30 13.60 19.38
C ARG A 120 5.12 14.87 19.52
N SER A 121 4.53 16.04 19.24
CA SER A 121 5.21 17.33 19.38
C SER A 121 5.56 17.62 20.84
N GLY A 122 4.66 17.32 21.78
CA GLY A 122 4.91 17.43 23.22
C GLY A 122 5.98 16.45 23.72
N TYR A 123 6.03 15.23 23.17
CA TYR A 123 7.11 14.29 23.47
C TYR A 123 8.47 14.77 22.93
N ASN A 124 8.52 15.33 21.71
CA ASN A 124 9.77 15.90 21.20
C ASN A 124 10.20 17.14 22.01
N TYR A 125 9.28 17.96 22.51
CA TYR A 125 9.61 19.11 23.37
C TYR A 125 10.13 18.68 24.76
N LEU A 126 9.50 17.68 25.38
CA LEU A 126 9.88 17.18 26.70
C LEU A 126 11.15 16.31 26.73
N PHE A 127 11.53 15.69 25.61
CA PHE A 127 12.65 14.73 25.56
C PHE A 127 13.83 15.16 24.67
N SER A 128 13.78 16.32 23.99
CA SER A 128 14.92 16.84 23.18
C SER A 128 15.89 17.71 23.97
N GLY A 129 16.17 17.36 25.23
CA GLY A 129 17.32 17.85 26.00
C GLY A 129 17.49 19.38 25.98
N GLY A 130 16.79 20.08 26.88
CA GLY A 130 17.03 21.50 27.11
C GLY A 130 18.47 21.77 27.54
N SER A 131 19.23 22.41 26.65
CA SER A 131 20.34 23.28 27.02
C SER A 131 20.05 24.66 26.42
N GLU A 132 19.32 25.48 27.18
CA GLU A 132 19.76 26.79 27.67
C GLU A 132 18.59 27.56 28.28
N GLU A 133 18.97 28.40 29.23
CA GLU A 133 18.19 28.99 30.30
C GLU A 133 17.11 29.95 29.82
N THR A 134 15.91 29.83 30.40
CA THR A 134 15.11 30.99 30.79
C THR A 134 14.05 30.52 31.76
N GLY A 135 14.22 30.90 33.03
CA GLY A 135 13.16 30.79 34.02
C GLY A 135 11.98 31.65 33.56
N ALA A 136 10.83 31.03 33.37
CA ALA A 136 9.56 31.71 33.33
C ALA A 136 8.54 30.85 34.07
N GLU A 137 7.81 31.53 34.93
CA GLU A 137 6.98 31.02 36.00
C GLU A 137 5.84 30.11 35.49
N LEU A 138 5.52 29.12 36.32
CA LEU A 138 4.24 28.41 36.25
C LEU A 138 3.13 29.40 36.61
N ASP A 139 2.48 29.99 35.61
CA ASP A 139 1.06 30.33 35.62
C ASP A 139 0.71 31.07 34.33
N GLU A 140 -0.16 30.46 33.50
CA GLU A 140 -1.25 31.11 32.77
C GLU A 140 -1.88 30.08 31.81
N VAL A 141 -3.19 29.86 31.96
CA VAL A 141 -3.98 29.05 31.02
C VAL A 141 -3.94 29.77 29.67
N PRO A 142 -3.43 29.16 28.59
CA PRO A 142 -3.32 29.88 27.32
C PRO A 142 -4.72 30.18 26.77
N ASP A 143 -4.91 31.43 26.33
CA ASP A 143 -6.13 31.92 25.71
C ASP A 143 -6.53 31.04 24.51
N ASP A 144 -7.78 30.56 24.45
CA ASP A 144 -8.28 29.58 23.45
C ASP A 144 -8.07 30.08 22.01
N TYR A 145 -7.97 31.40 21.80
CA TYR A 145 -7.66 32.02 20.52
C TYR A 145 -6.18 31.90 20.12
N ALA A 146 -5.24 32.02 21.07
CA ALA A 146 -3.81 31.90 20.79
C ALA A 146 -3.42 30.46 20.46
N VAL A 147 -4.05 29.49 21.15
CA VAL A 147 -3.91 28.05 20.87
C VAL A 147 -4.40 27.76 19.44
N ARG A 148 -5.64 28.12 19.11
CA ARG A 148 -6.23 27.91 17.77
C ARG A 148 -5.40 28.46 16.61
N ASN A 149 -4.75 29.61 16.82
CA ASN A 149 -3.92 30.24 15.79
C ASN A 149 -2.57 29.52 15.62
N GLY A 150 -1.94 29.08 16.72
CA GLY A 150 -0.76 28.23 16.69
C GLY A 150 -1.02 26.86 16.06
N ASP A 151 -2.22 26.32 16.27
CA ASP A 151 -2.62 25.03 15.73
C ASP A 151 -2.75 25.04 14.21
N SER A 152 -3.40 26.08 13.66
CA SER A 152 -3.52 26.24 12.21
C SER A 152 -2.13 26.32 11.57
N GLN A 153 -1.23 27.11 12.16
CA GLN A 153 0.15 27.25 11.68
C GLN A 153 0.94 25.93 11.74
N LEU A 154 0.77 25.14 12.80
CA LEU A 154 1.42 23.83 12.92
C LEU A 154 0.91 22.86 11.84
N PHE A 155 -0.40 22.79 11.64
CA PHE A 155 -0.99 21.96 10.60
C PHE A 155 -0.52 22.40 9.21
N ASP A 156 -0.54 23.70 8.92
CA ASP A 156 -0.10 24.22 7.62
C ASP A 156 1.38 23.92 7.35
N LYS A 157 2.23 24.04 8.37
CA LYS A 157 3.64 23.67 8.29
C LYS A 157 3.82 22.17 8.00
N VAL A 158 3.20 21.31 8.81
CA VAL A 158 3.38 19.85 8.73
C VAL A 158 2.77 19.30 7.43
N ARG A 159 1.58 19.74 7.06
CA ARG A 159 0.91 19.37 5.80
C ARG A 159 1.64 19.94 4.59
N GLY A 160 2.18 21.15 4.71
CA GLY A 160 3.03 21.75 3.68
C GLY A 160 4.28 20.91 3.40
N HIS A 161 4.87 20.26 4.41
CA HIS A 161 5.99 19.32 4.19
C HIS A 161 5.55 18.04 3.46
N ASP A 162 4.38 17.47 3.79
CA ASP A 162 3.81 16.32 3.07
C ASP A 162 3.53 16.65 1.60
N ILE A 163 2.91 17.81 1.33
CA ILE A 163 2.62 18.30 -0.02
C ILE A 163 3.91 18.51 -0.82
N LYS A 164 4.97 19.06 -0.21
CA LYS A 164 6.28 19.19 -0.86
C LYS A 164 6.87 17.84 -1.25
N LEU A 165 6.75 16.82 -0.38
CA LEU A 165 7.20 15.47 -0.71
C LEU A 165 6.36 14.84 -1.82
N LEU A 166 5.02 14.96 -1.75
CA LEU A 166 4.11 14.47 -2.81
C LEU A 166 4.49 15.05 -4.17
N ARG A 167 4.68 16.38 -4.25
CA ARG A 167 5.10 17.07 -5.48
C ARG A 167 6.50 16.64 -5.95
N TYR A 168 7.44 16.43 -5.02
CA TYR A 168 8.78 15.95 -5.38
C TYR A 168 8.76 14.54 -5.98
N LEU A 169 7.82 13.70 -5.54
CA LEU A 169 7.60 12.35 -6.08
C LEU A 169 6.67 12.33 -7.31
N SER A 170 6.34 13.51 -7.85
CA SER A 170 5.40 13.69 -8.96
C SER A 170 4.02 13.06 -8.72
N VAL A 171 3.57 12.93 -7.46
CA VAL A 171 2.25 12.39 -7.16
C VAL A 171 1.20 13.44 -7.50
N HIS A 172 0.22 13.06 -8.31
CA HIS A 172 -0.96 13.88 -8.61
C HIS A 172 -2.25 13.21 -8.16
N TYR A 173 -2.33 11.88 -8.28
CA TYR A 173 -3.52 11.09 -7.94
C TYR A 173 -3.40 10.50 -6.54
N ILE A 174 -4.40 10.71 -5.69
CA ILE A 174 -4.45 10.16 -4.32
C ILE A 174 -5.63 9.21 -4.22
N PHE A 175 -5.35 7.92 -4.06
CA PHE A 175 -6.32 6.85 -3.85
C PHE A 175 -6.52 6.63 -2.35
N ASP A 176 -7.68 7.07 -1.85
CA ASP A 176 -8.05 6.94 -0.45
C ASP A 176 -9.08 5.81 -0.24
N LEU A 177 -8.58 4.71 0.34
CA LEU A 177 -9.32 3.49 0.62
C LEU A 177 -10.21 3.55 1.88
N MET A 178 -10.21 4.67 2.62
CA MET A 178 -11.00 4.81 3.85
C MET A 178 -12.50 4.82 3.57
N VAL A 179 -13.25 4.06 4.37
CA VAL A 179 -14.73 4.06 4.41
C VAL A 179 -15.26 5.18 5.30
N GLU A 180 -14.37 5.75 6.11
CA GLU A 180 -14.66 6.88 6.98
C GLU A 180 -13.88 8.14 6.56
N LYS A 181 -14.45 9.33 6.78
CA LYS A 181 -13.78 10.63 6.62
C LYS A 181 -12.76 10.86 7.73
N LYS A 182 -13.07 10.39 8.94
CA LYS A 182 -12.21 10.44 10.13
C LYS A 182 -12.33 9.14 10.90
N LYS A 183 -11.21 8.59 11.35
CA LYS A 183 -11.25 7.42 12.24
C LYS A 183 -11.43 7.88 13.67
N VAL A 184 -12.44 7.35 14.35
CA VAL A 184 -12.64 7.53 15.79
C VAL A 184 -12.11 6.31 16.53
N LYS A 185 -11.35 6.52 17.60
CA LYS A 185 -11.01 5.50 18.59
C LYS A 185 -11.21 6.06 20.00
N PHE A 186 -11.87 5.30 20.87
CA PHE A 186 -12.17 5.72 22.24
C PHE A 186 -12.84 7.11 22.32
N GLY A 187 -13.75 7.41 21.39
CA GLY A 187 -14.45 8.70 21.32
C GLY A 187 -13.63 9.87 20.74
N LEU A 188 -12.36 9.65 20.35
CA LEU A 188 -11.48 10.68 19.81
C LEU A 188 -11.20 10.47 18.32
N ASN A 189 -11.25 11.56 17.55
CA ASN A 189 -10.79 11.58 16.16
C ASN A 189 -9.27 11.40 16.12
N VAL A 190 -8.82 10.19 15.76
CA VAL A 190 -7.39 9.85 15.71
C VAL A 190 -6.76 10.20 14.37
N THR A 191 -7.55 10.16 13.28
CA THR A 191 -7.05 10.44 11.93
C THR A 191 -8.09 11.18 11.10
N SER A 192 -7.64 11.83 10.03
CA SER A 192 -8.52 12.54 9.09
C SER A 192 -8.07 12.27 7.66
N SER A 193 -9.01 12.04 6.76
CA SER A 193 -8.71 11.96 5.34
C SER A 193 -8.49 13.36 4.73
N GLU A 194 -7.70 13.42 3.67
CA GLU A 194 -7.60 14.51 2.70
C GLU A 194 -9.00 15.00 2.26
N LYS A 195 -10.00 14.11 2.21
CA LYS A 195 -11.42 14.36 1.85
C LYS A 195 -12.08 15.47 2.67
N VAL A 196 -11.61 15.69 3.90
CA VAL A 196 -12.20 16.65 4.84
C VAL A 196 -11.20 17.69 5.32
N ASP A 197 -10.17 17.95 4.50
CA ASP A 197 -9.26 19.06 4.73
C ASP A 197 -9.95 20.40 4.48
N LYS A 198 -10.41 21.04 5.57
CA LYS A 198 -11.12 22.33 5.52
C LYS A 198 -10.29 23.45 4.90
N ALA A 199 -8.97 23.37 5.01
CA ALA A 199 -8.05 24.36 4.45
C ALA A 199 -7.76 24.14 2.95
N GLN A 200 -8.30 23.07 2.35
CA GLN A 200 -8.14 22.75 0.92
C GLN A 200 -6.67 22.69 0.47
N ARG A 201 -5.76 22.27 1.35
CA ARG A 201 -4.32 22.26 1.07
C ARG A 201 -3.95 21.22 0.02
N TYR A 202 -4.75 20.18 -0.09
CA TYR A 202 -4.59 19.10 -1.06
C TYR A 202 -5.43 19.31 -2.33
N ALA A 203 -5.99 20.50 -2.57
CA ALA A 203 -6.87 20.76 -3.71
C ALA A 203 -6.18 20.64 -5.08
N ASP A 204 -4.85 20.79 -5.14
CA ASP A 204 -4.06 20.62 -6.38
C ASP A 204 -3.88 19.15 -6.78
N PHE A 205 -4.25 18.20 -5.91
CA PHE A 205 -4.19 16.77 -6.18
C PHE A 205 -5.58 16.27 -6.55
N ILE A 206 -5.63 15.27 -7.45
CA ILE A 206 -6.88 14.58 -7.76
C ILE A 206 -7.09 13.48 -6.71
N LEU A 207 -8.03 13.73 -5.79
CA LEU A 207 -8.40 12.77 -4.75
C LEU A 207 -9.51 11.84 -5.24
N LEU A 208 -9.22 10.54 -5.23
CA LEU A 208 -10.17 9.47 -5.51
C LEU A 208 -10.60 8.81 -4.20
N SER A 209 -11.85 9.07 -3.79
CA SER A 209 -12.48 8.37 -2.67
C SER A 209 -12.95 7.01 -3.15
N ILE A 210 -12.21 5.95 -2.83
CA ILE A 210 -12.53 4.57 -3.22
C ILE A 210 -12.68 3.69 -1.97
N PRO A 211 -13.77 3.86 -1.19
CA PRO A 211 -13.90 3.22 0.10
C PRO A 211 -13.83 1.69 -0.04
N TYR A 212 -12.96 1.05 0.75
CA TYR A 212 -12.72 -0.38 0.70
C TYR A 212 -12.77 -0.98 2.12
N PRO A 213 -13.39 -2.16 2.32
CA PRO A 213 -13.55 -2.78 3.63
C PRO A 213 -12.25 -2.94 4.42
N GLY A 214 -12.29 -2.57 5.70
CA GLY A 214 -11.17 -2.64 6.64
C GLY A 214 -10.99 -4.03 7.27
N CYS A 215 -10.17 -4.10 8.32
CA CYS A 215 -9.91 -5.35 9.03
C CYS A 215 -11.10 -5.86 9.84
N GLU A 216 -12.04 -4.98 10.14
CA GLU A 216 -13.28 -5.31 10.81
C GLU A 216 -14.14 -6.27 9.96
N PHE A 217 -13.98 -6.26 8.63
CA PHE A 217 -14.63 -7.17 7.68
C PHE A 217 -14.00 -8.58 7.64
N PHE A 218 -12.85 -8.77 8.29
CA PHE A 218 -12.15 -10.06 8.28
C PHE A 218 -12.87 -11.13 9.09
N LYS A 219 -13.68 -10.74 10.07
CA LYS A 219 -14.51 -11.68 10.80
C LYS A 219 -15.47 -12.39 9.84
N ASP A 220 -16.18 -11.62 9.02
CA ASP A 220 -17.15 -12.15 8.07
C ASP A 220 -16.48 -13.02 7.00
N TYR A 221 -15.29 -12.65 6.54
CA TYR A 221 -14.49 -13.48 5.63
C TYR A 221 -14.03 -14.79 6.27
N LYS A 222 -13.57 -14.74 7.52
CA LYS A 222 -13.18 -15.93 8.27
C LYS A 222 -14.37 -16.86 8.52
N ASP A 223 -15.51 -16.29 8.87
CA ASP A 223 -16.76 -17.04 9.12
C ASP A 223 -17.31 -17.69 7.84
N ARG A 224 -16.79 -17.32 6.66
CA ARG A 224 -17.04 -17.92 5.34
C ARG A 224 -15.90 -18.82 4.84
N ASP A 225 -15.11 -19.38 5.76
CA ASP A 225 -13.97 -20.24 5.43
C ASP A 225 -13.00 -19.60 4.42
N TYR A 226 -12.80 -18.28 4.53
CA TYR A 226 -11.92 -17.50 3.64
C TYR A 226 -12.38 -17.50 2.17
N THR A 227 -13.69 -17.55 1.92
CA THR A 227 -14.30 -17.40 0.58
C THR A 227 -14.77 -15.96 0.36
N ALA A 228 -14.28 -15.30 -0.70
CA ALA A 228 -14.49 -13.87 -0.96
C ALA A 228 -15.67 -13.62 -1.90
N GLU A 229 -16.01 -14.62 -2.70
CA GLU A 229 -17.09 -14.63 -3.67
C GLU A 229 -18.43 -14.52 -2.92
N GLY A 230 -19.26 -13.59 -3.39
CA GLY A 230 -20.53 -13.26 -2.74
C GLY A 230 -20.41 -12.64 -1.34
N LEU A 231 -19.20 -12.32 -0.87
CA LEU A 231 -19.01 -11.60 0.39
C LEU A 231 -19.15 -10.09 0.15
N VAL A 232 -20.33 -9.56 0.46
CA VAL A 232 -20.68 -8.14 0.28
C VAL A 232 -20.49 -7.38 1.60
N PHE A 233 -19.86 -6.21 1.55
CA PHE A 233 -19.68 -5.35 2.71
C PHE A 233 -20.99 -4.70 3.14
N ASN A 234 -21.27 -4.66 4.44
CA ASN A 234 -22.42 -3.94 4.96
C ASN A 234 -22.14 -2.43 4.98
N TRP A 235 -22.64 -1.70 3.98
CA TRP A 235 -22.48 -0.25 3.85
C TRP A 235 -23.34 0.57 4.81
N LYS A 236 -24.29 -0.04 5.52
CA LYS A 236 -25.23 0.65 6.44
C LYS A 236 -24.68 0.77 7.86
N GLN A 237 -23.36 0.76 8.02
CA GLN A 237 -22.69 0.89 9.32
C GLN A 237 -22.50 2.37 9.67
N ASP A 238 -22.71 2.75 10.93
CA ASP A 238 -22.70 4.16 11.37
C ASP A 238 -21.36 4.89 11.13
N PHE A 239 -20.25 4.14 11.09
CA PHE A 239 -18.93 4.72 10.84
C PHE A 239 -18.63 4.92 9.35
N VAL A 240 -19.49 4.46 8.44
CA VAL A 240 -19.30 4.57 6.99
C VAL A 240 -19.90 5.90 6.52
N ASP A 241 -19.06 6.90 6.33
CA ASP A 241 -19.47 8.27 5.96
C ASP A 241 -18.67 8.86 4.77
N ALA A 242 -17.81 8.05 4.14
CA ALA A 242 -17.07 8.40 2.92
C ALA A 242 -17.63 7.65 1.70
N PRO A 243 -18.47 8.29 0.87
CA PRO A 243 -18.99 7.66 -0.35
C PRO A 243 -17.89 7.50 -1.42
N LEU A 244 -18.15 6.62 -2.39
CA LEU A 244 -17.36 6.56 -3.62
C LEU A 244 -17.42 7.92 -4.32
N ASN A 245 -16.26 8.47 -4.68
CA ASN A 245 -16.15 9.69 -5.46
C ASN A 245 -14.91 9.60 -6.35
N ILE A 246 -15.15 9.51 -7.65
CA ILE A 246 -14.12 9.42 -8.69
C ILE A 246 -14.46 10.49 -9.73
N PRO A 247 -13.50 11.34 -10.15
CA PRO A 247 -13.71 12.26 -11.25
C PRO A 247 -14.17 11.51 -12.51
N PRO A 248 -15.23 11.96 -13.22
CA PRO A 248 -15.75 11.24 -14.39
C PRO A 248 -14.68 10.98 -15.47
N THR A 249 -13.75 11.91 -15.65
CA THR A 249 -12.62 11.82 -16.58
C THR A 249 -11.66 10.64 -16.31
N LEU A 250 -11.70 10.07 -15.11
CA LEU A 250 -10.91 8.90 -14.70
C LEU A 250 -11.70 7.58 -14.80
N THR A 251 -12.97 7.64 -15.19
CA THR A 251 -13.86 6.47 -15.34
C THR A 251 -14.15 6.10 -16.79
N GLU A 252 -13.72 6.94 -17.73
CA GLU A 252 -13.88 6.72 -19.16
C GLU A 252 -13.21 5.40 -19.59
N ASN A 253 -13.87 4.65 -20.48
CA ASN A 253 -13.37 3.38 -21.05
C ASN A 253 -13.15 2.23 -20.05
N LEU A 254 -13.62 2.33 -18.80
CA LEU A 254 -13.54 1.23 -17.83
C LEU A 254 -14.75 0.28 -17.86
N SER A 255 -15.87 0.68 -18.47
CA SER A 255 -17.11 -0.12 -18.57
C SER A 255 -17.57 -0.70 -17.21
N ILE A 256 -17.42 0.09 -16.14
CA ILE A 256 -17.82 -0.27 -14.77
C ILE A 256 -18.97 0.66 -14.35
N ASP A 257 -20.08 0.11 -13.85
CA ASP A 257 -21.13 0.92 -13.22
C ASP A 257 -20.79 1.22 -11.76
N TRP A 258 -20.12 2.34 -11.55
CA TRP A 258 -19.69 2.82 -10.23
C TRP A 258 -20.84 3.08 -9.25
N ARG A 259 -22.09 3.21 -9.71
CA ARG A 259 -23.25 3.44 -8.83
C ARG A 259 -23.56 2.20 -8.00
N ASP A 260 -23.24 1.04 -8.54
CA ASP A 260 -23.52 -0.27 -7.94
C ASP A 260 -22.44 -0.71 -6.95
N TYR A 261 -21.47 0.15 -6.62
CA TYR A 261 -20.30 -0.23 -5.80
C TYR A 261 -20.65 -0.83 -4.43
N GLN A 262 -21.81 -0.48 -3.89
CA GLN A 262 -22.28 -1.01 -2.61
C GLN A 262 -22.83 -2.45 -2.70
N SER A 263 -23.15 -2.91 -3.92
CA SER A 263 -23.65 -4.25 -4.19
C SER A 263 -22.56 -5.25 -4.58
N TRP A 264 -21.38 -4.76 -4.96
CA TRP A 264 -20.25 -5.60 -5.34
C TRP A 264 -19.80 -6.47 -4.18
N ASP A 265 -19.50 -7.72 -4.48
CA ASP A 265 -18.73 -8.54 -3.55
C ASP A 265 -17.26 -8.08 -3.48
N LEU A 266 -16.53 -8.63 -2.52
CA LEU A 266 -15.15 -8.25 -2.28
C LEU A 266 -14.25 -8.48 -3.50
N VAL A 267 -14.50 -9.52 -4.29
CA VAL A 267 -13.70 -9.86 -5.48
C VAL A 267 -13.92 -8.79 -6.56
N GLN A 268 -15.18 -8.54 -6.91
CA GLN A 268 -15.56 -7.54 -7.91
C GLN A 268 -15.10 -6.14 -7.50
N GLN A 269 -15.26 -5.76 -6.24
CA GLN A 269 -14.78 -4.47 -5.73
C GLN A 269 -13.26 -4.34 -5.85
N THR A 270 -12.51 -5.40 -5.51
CA THR A 270 -11.04 -5.42 -5.64
C THR A 270 -10.61 -5.28 -7.10
N GLN A 271 -11.24 -6.03 -8.00
CA GLN A 271 -10.98 -5.98 -9.44
C GLN A 271 -11.26 -4.60 -10.02
N ASN A 272 -12.41 -4.00 -9.70
CA ASN A 272 -12.81 -2.69 -10.22
C ASN A 272 -11.86 -1.58 -9.75
N TYR A 273 -11.46 -1.59 -8.47
CA TYR A 273 -10.49 -0.62 -7.97
C TYR A 273 -9.11 -0.87 -8.58
N LEU A 274 -8.64 -2.12 -8.72
CA LEU A 274 -7.37 -2.40 -9.39
C LEU A 274 -7.37 -1.91 -10.84
N LYS A 275 -8.45 -2.13 -11.59
CA LYS A 275 -8.64 -1.60 -12.95
C LYS A 275 -8.53 -0.07 -12.97
N LEU A 276 -9.14 0.63 -12.01
CA LEU A 276 -9.04 2.08 -11.89
C LEU A 276 -7.61 2.56 -11.62
N LEU A 277 -6.88 1.90 -10.70
CA LEU A 277 -5.48 2.24 -10.42
C LEU A 277 -4.60 2.04 -11.67
N ILE A 278 -4.74 0.91 -12.38
CA ILE A 278 -4.02 0.61 -13.62
C ILE A 278 -4.39 1.61 -14.72
N HIS A 279 -5.67 1.93 -14.88
CA HIS A 279 -6.12 2.91 -15.87
C HIS A 279 -5.55 4.30 -15.60
N THR A 280 -5.54 4.73 -14.32
CA THR A 280 -5.05 6.06 -13.94
C THR A 280 -3.53 6.19 -14.13
N ILE A 281 -2.74 5.19 -13.73
CA ILE A 281 -1.28 5.26 -13.91
C ILE A 281 -0.87 5.24 -15.40
N ASN A 282 -1.69 4.64 -16.26
CA ASN A 282 -1.47 4.58 -17.71
C ASN A 282 -1.93 5.83 -18.48
N ARG A 283 -2.43 6.88 -17.82
CA ARG A 283 -2.78 8.13 -18.51
C ARG A 283 -1.56 8.80 -19.15
N ASN A 284 -1.80 9.57 -20.20
CA ASN A 284 -0.77 10.33 -20.92
C ASN A 284 -0.39 11.63 -20.17
N ASP A 285 0.13 11.48 -18.96
CA ASP A 285 0.74 12.51 -18.13
C ASP A 285 2.01 11.96 -17.48
N ASP A 286 2.81 12.78 -16.80
CA ASP A 286 3.99 12.33 -16.05
C ASP A 286 3.67 12.11 -14.55
N SER A 287 2.41 11.87 -14.22
CA SER A 287 1.92 11.89 -12.84
C SER A 287 1.90 10.51 -12.18
N GLY A 288 2.55 10.41 -11.03
CA GLY A 288 2.46 9.29 -10.11
C GLY A 288 1.18 9.28 -9.28
N LEU A 289 1.01 8.22 -8.49
CA LEU A 289 -0.13 8.05 -7.59
C LEU A 289 0.29 7.67 -6.17
N LEU A 290 -0.54 8.00 -5.19
CA LEU A 290 -0.43 7.56 -3.82
C LEU A 290 -1.62 6.65 -3.48
N VAL A 291 -1.36 5.46 -2.95
CA VAL A 291 -2.39 4.61 -2.33
C VAL A 291 -2.27 4.68 -0.81
N HIS A 292 -3.36 4.97 -0.12
CA HIS A 292 -3.37 4.93 1.35
C HIS A 292 -4.70 4.44 1.93
N CYS A 293 -4.65 4.06 3.20
CA CYS A 293 -5.79 3.81 4.07
C CYS A 293 -5.50 4.41 5.44
N ILE A 294 -6.26 4.07 6.49
CA ILE A 294 -6.02 4.62 7.85
C ILE A 294 -4.58 4.41 8.30
N SER A 295 -4.16 3.15 8.47
CA SER A 295 -2.86 2.77 9.04
C SER A 295 -1.77 2.59 7.99
N GLY A 296 -2.16 2.36 6.73
CA GLY A 296 -1.26 1.94 5.66
C GLY A 296 -0.73 0.50 5.80
N TRP A 297 -1.38 -0.34 6.62
CA TRP A 297 -0.94 -1.71 6.95
C TRP A 297 -1.74 -2.84 6.31
N ASP A 298 -3.00 -2.58 5.98
CA ASP A 298 -3.93 -3.64 5.56
C ASP A 298 -4.30 -3.46 4.08
N ARG A 299 -5.23 -2.57 3.79
CA ARG A 299 -5.71 -2.28 2.42
C ARG A 299 -4.62 -1.72 1.49
N THR A 300 -3.71 -0.91 2.02
CA THR A 300 -2.65 -0.29 1.21
C THR A 300 -1.67 -1.31 0.63
N PRO A 301 -1.03 -2.18 1.43
CA PRO A 301 -0.16 -3.20 0.86
C PRO A 301 -0.91 -4.19 -0.03
N LEU A 302 -2.20 -4.50 0.21
CA LEU A 302 -3.01 -5.29 -0.73
C LEU A 302 -2.99 -4.69 -2.14
N PHE A 303 -3.39 -3.43 -2.30
CA PHE A 303 -3.45 -2.80 -3.63
C PHE A 303 -2.06 -2.56 -4.23
N VAL A 304 -1.05 -2.26 -3.42
CA VAL A 304 0.35 -2.16 -3.89
C VAL A 304 0.85 -3.51 -4.43
N SER A 305 0.59 -4.60 -3.71
CA SER A 305 0.98 -5.95 -4.14
C SER A 305 0.23 -6.39 -5.39
N LEU A 306 -1.08 -6.12 -5.47
CA LEU A 306 -1.90 -6.38 -6.67
C LEU A 306 -1.36 -5.63 -7.89
N LEU A 307 -1.02 -4.35 -7.74
CA LEU A 307 -0.42 -3.56 -8.82
C LEU A 307 0.94 -4.12 -9.23
N ARG A 308 1.83 -4.40 -8.27
CA ARG A 308 3.16 -4.94 -8.54
C ARG A 308 3.08 -6.23 -9.35
N LEU A 309 2.26 -7.18 -8.89
CA LEU A 309 2.13 -8.49 -9.51
C LEU A 309 1.39 -8.43 -10.84
N SER A 310 0.41 -7.53 -10.98
CA SER A 310 -0.26 -7.29 -12.26
C SER A 310 0.71 -6.73 -13.31
N LEU A 311 1.50 -5.72 -12.96
CA LEU A 311 2.47 -5.14 -13.87
C LEU A 311 3.62 -6.11 -14.18
N TRP A 312 4.07 -6.90 -13.19
CA TRP A 312 5.11 -7.91 -13.39
C TRP A 312 4.64 -9.05 -14.30
N ALA A 313 3.39 -9.51 -14.13
CA ALA A 313 2.84 -10.56 -14.98
C ALA A 313 2.75 -10.14 -16.46
N ASP A 314 2.59 -8.83 -16.71
CA ASP A 314 2.65 -8.22 -18.05
C ASP A 314 4.07 -7.89 -18.52
N GLY A 315 5.11 -8.20 -17.73
CA GLY A 315 6.51 -7.91 -18.08
C GLY A 315 6.87 -6.43 -18.04
N LEU A 316 6.13 -5.60 -17.30
CA LEU A 316 6.30 -4.14 -17.28
C LEU A 316 7.18 -3.64 -16.12
N VAL A 317 7.32 -4.44 -15.07
CA VAL A 317 8.15 -4.13 -13.89
C VAL A 317 8.80 -5.41 -13.40
N HIS A 318 9.97 -5.30 -12.74
CA HIS A 318 10.68 -6.45 -12.16
C HIS A 318 10.89 -7.58 -13.20
N VAL A 319 11.20 -7.22 -14.44
CA VAL A 319 11.11 -8.11 -15.61
C VAL A 319 12.04 -9.32 -15.48
N SER A 320 13.19 -9.19 -14.81
CA SER A 320 14.10 -10.30 -14.60
C SER A 320 13.63 -11.29 -13.52
N LEU A 321 12.71 -10.90 -12.63
CA LEU A 321 12.36 -11.69 -11.46
C LEU A 321 11.48 -12.88 -11.80
N GLN A 322 11.85 -14.04 -11.24
CA GLN A 322 11.07 -15.27 -11.34
C GLN A 322 9.86 -15.26 -10.39
N PRO A 323 8.86 -16.14 -10.58
CA PRO A 323 7.65 -16.20 -9.75
C PRO A 323 7.91 -16.28 -8.24
N VAL A 324 8.89 -17.07 -7.81
CA VAL A 324 9.29 -17.15 -6.39
C VAL A 324 9.92 -15.85 -5.87
N GLU A 325 10.65 -15.14 -6.72
CA GLU A 325 11.39 -13.92 -6.36
C GLU A 325 10.45 -12.72 -6.26
N ILE A 326 9.51 -12.56 -7.19
CA ILE A 326 8.50 -11.52 -7.11
C ILE A 326 7.53 -11.77 -5.94
N LEU A 327 7.20 -13.04 -5.65
CA LEU A 327 6.41 -13.41 -4.49
C LEU A 327 7.15 -13.03 -3.21
N TYR A 328 8.44 -13.39 -3.10
CA TYR A 328 9.28 -13.01 -1.98
C TYR A 328 9.31 -11.49 -1.84
N LEU A 329 9.59 -10.74 -2.91
CA LEU A 329 9.67 -9.29 -2.87
C LEU A 329 8.35 -8.67 -2.39
N THR A 330 7.23 -9.18 -2.88
CA THR A 330 5.90 -8.72 -2.47
C THR A 330 5.66 -8.94 -0.98
N ILE A 331 5.87 -10.17 -0.48
CA ILE A 331 5.64 -10.50 0.94
C ILE A 331 6.65 -9.77 1.84
N ALA A 332 7.93 -9.82 1.50
CA ALA A 332 9.00 -9.28 2.31
C ALA A 332 8.97 -7.75 2.31
N TYR A 333 8.92 -7.13 1.13
CA TYR A 333 9.00 -5.68 1.01
C TYR A 333 7.65 -5.03 1.26
N ASP A 334 6.59 -5.39 0.53
CA ASP A 334 5.31 -4.67 0.67
C ASP A 334 4.61 -4.95 2.01
N TRP A 335 4.80 -6.12 2.61
CA TRP A 335 4.15 -6.45 3.89
C TRP A 335 5.12 -6.39 5.07
N PHE A 336 6.13 -7.27 5.09
CA PHE A 336 6.94 -7.51 6.29
C PHE A 336 7.78 -6.30 6.71
N LEU A 337 8.51 -5.68 5.79
CA LEU A 337 9.42 -4.59 6.13
C LEU A 337 8.69 -3.29 6.46
N PHE A 338 7.46 -3.11 5.96
CA PHE A 338 6.58 -1.98 6.28
C PHE A 338 5.66 -2.24 7.49
N GLY A 339 5.93 -3.30 8.26
CA GLY A 339 5.27 -3.60 9.53
C GLY A 339 3.88 -4.23 9.43
N GLY A 340 3.49 -4.72 8.25
CA GLY A 340 2.16 -5.27 7.97
C GLY A 340 2.08 -6.80 8.01
N LEU A 341 2.63 -7.49 9.02
CA LEU A 341 2.63 -8.96 9.00
C LEU A 341 1.37 -9.67 9.49
N VAL A 342 0.45 -8.92 10.11
CA VAL A 342 -0.64 -9.55 10.89
C VAL A 342 -1.69 -10.19 9.98
N MET A 343 -1.75 -9.85 8.69
CA MET A 343 -2.86 -10.23 7.79
C MET A 343 -2.43 -10.81 6.44
N LEU A 344 -1.22 -11.39 6.37
CA LEU A 344 -0.68 -11.93 5.12
C LEU A 344 -1.57 -13.02 4.50
N THR A 345 -2.20 -13.89 5.31
CA THR A 345 -3.06 -14.96 4.81
C THR A 345 -4.29 -14.47 4.05
N LEU A 346 -4.95 -13.44 4.58
CA LEU A 346 -6.31 -13.07 4.23
C LEU A 346 -6.36 -12.33 2.89
N TYR A 347 -5.46 -11.35 2.77
CA TYR A 347 -5.33 -10.54 1.57
C TYR A 347 -4.68 -11.28 0.42
N PHE A 348 -3.84 -12.28 0.71
CA PHE A 348 -3.26 -13.09 -0.34
C PHE A 348 -4.29 -14.02 -0.99
N THR A 349 -5.26 -14.57 -0.24
CA THR A 349 -6.33 -15.38 -0.86
C THR A 349 -7.26 -14.54 -1.74
N VAL A 350 -7.67 -13.35 -1.30
CA VAL A 350 -8.39 -12.36 -2.14
C VAL A 350 -7.54 -11.97 -3.35
N PHE A 351 -6.24 -11.72 -3.15
CA PHE A 351 -5.27 -11.43 -4.20
C PHE A 351 -5.20 -12.53 -5.26
N LEU A 352 -5.18 -13.80 -4.85
CA LEU A 352 -5.10 -14.94 -5.76
C LEU A 352 -6.37 -15.11 -6.56
N CYS A 353 -7.54 -14.93 -5.95
CA CYS A 353 -8.79 -15.08 -6.70
C CYS A 353 -9.02 -13.92 -7.68
N SER A 354 -8.80 -12.68 -7.24
CA SER A 354 -8.96 -11.50 -8.10
C SER A 354 -7.97 -11.46 -9.27
N SER A 355 -6.74 -11.97 -9.09
CA SER A 355 -5.70 -11.98 -10.14
C SER A 355 -5.92 -13.06 -11.20
N THR A 356 -6.46 -14.23 -10.83
CA THR A 356 -6.75 -15.32 -11.79
C THR A 356 -8.04 -15.10 -12.57
N GLU A 357 -9.05 -14.47 -11.96
CA GLU A 357 -10.31 -14.13 -12.65
C GLU A 357 -10.22 -12.89 -13.55
N TYR A 358 -9.26 -11.97 -13.28
CA TYR A 358 -8.92 -10.91 -14.23
C TYR A 358 -8.62 -11.47 -15.62
N CYS A 359 -7.94 -12.63 -15.70
CA CYS A 359 -7.66 -13.34 -16.95
C CYS A 359 -8.90 -14.00 -17.58
N HIS A 360 -9.94 -14.32 -16.79
CA HIS A 360 -11.20 -14.86 -17.31
C HIS A 360 -12.08 -13.78 -17.93
N SER A 361 -12.20 -12.61 -17.29
CA SER A 361 -12.97 -11.48 -17.82
C SER A 361 -12.36 -10.88 -19.10
N SER A 362 -11.04 -10.97 -19.29
CA SER A 362 -10.37 -10.53 -20.53
C SER A 362 -10.47 -11.56 -21.67
N ALA A 363 -10.77 -12.82 -21.37
CA ALA A 363 -10.95 -13.89 -22.37
C ALA A 363 -12.40 -14.01 -22.88
N SER A 364 -13.39 -13.60 -22.09
CA SER A 364 -14.82 -13.70 -22.44
C SER A 364 -15.44 -12.40 -22.97
N SER A 365 -14.69 -11.30 -23.01
CA SER A 365 -15.15 -10.02 -23.57
C SER A 365 -14.62 -9.86 -24.98
N THR A 366 -15.39 -10.32 -25.97
CA THR A 366 -15.14 -9.99 -27.40
C THR A 366 -15.41 -8.52 -27.73
N ASP A 367 -15.86 -7.72 -26.77
CA ASP A 367 -16.08 -6.29 -26.97
C ASP A 367 -15.12 -5.46 -26.10
N PHE A 368 -14.42 -4.55 -26.78
CA PHE A 368 -13.56 -3.47 -26.27
C PHE A 368 -12.12 -3.82 -25.85
N GLY A 369 -11.24 -3.83 -26.86
CA GLY A 369 -10.14 -2.84 -26.93
C GLY A 369 -9.11 -2.84 -25.79
N SER A 370 -8.60 -4.00 -25.38
CA SER A 370 -7.34 -4.04 -24.62
C SER A 370 -6.18 -3.78 -25.60
N TRP A 371 -5.51 -2.62 -25.45
CA TRP A 371 -4.31 -2.13 -26.17
C TRP A 371 -4.45 -1.22 -27.41
N GLN A 372 -5.61 -0.65 -27.73
CA GLN A 372 -5.70 0.29 -28.86
C GLN A 372 -5.28 1.75 -28.59
N ILE A 373 -4.59 2.06 -27.47
CA ILE A 373 -4.14 3.42 -27.16
C ILE A 373 -2.64 3.46 -26.80
N VAL A 374 -1.77 2.87 -27.63
CA VAL A 374 -0.34 3.27 -27.69
C VAL A 374 0.20 2.99 -29.10
N SER A 375 -0.16 3.81 -30.08
CA SER A 375 0.62 3.96 -31.32
C SER A 375 0.29 5.32 -31.93
N GLY A 376 0.95 6.36 -31.41
CA GLY A 376 0.66 7.72 -31.86
C GLY A 376 1.41 8.79 -31.09
N CYS A 377 2.75 8.73 -31.05
CA CYS A 377 3.60 9.91 -30.96
C CYS A 377 5.05 9.51 -31.26
N GLY A 378 5.62 10.08 -32.33
CA GLY A 378 6.90 9.66 -32.90
C GLY A 378 8.14 10.24 -32.22
N SER A 379 9.27 9.58 -32.53
CA SER A 379 10.67 10.04 -32.51
C SER A 379 11.28 10.38 -31.12
N ILE A 380 12.43 9.85 -30.65
CA ILE A 380 13.66 9.35 -31.29
C ILE A 380 14.31 8.25 -30.42
N HIS A 381 14.79 7.19 -31.07
CA HIS A 381 15.74 6.13 -30.66
C HIS A 381 15.30 5.09 -29.61
N ASP A 382 14.59 4.05 -30.08
CA ASP A 382 15.06 2.66 -29.93
C ASP A 382 14.32 1.73 -30.93
N GLN A 383 15.04 1.24 -31.93
CA GLN A 383 14.46 0.74 -33.19
C GLN A 383 14.70 -0.76 -33.42
N ALA A 384 14.73 -1.56 -32.36
CA ALA A 384 14.97 -3.01 -32.48
C ALA A 384 13.74 -3.90 -32.17
N VAL A 385 12.77 -3.44 -31.38
CA VAL A 385 11.59 -4.26 -31.00
C VAL A 385 10.37 -3.99 -31.88
N LEU A 386 10.28 -2.82 -32.50
CA LEU A 386 9.08 -2.38 -33.24
C LEU A 386 8.94 -3.02 -34.63
N THR A 387 10.03 -3.49 -35.26
CA THR A 387 10.00 -3.98 -36.64
C THR A 387 9.35 -5.36 -36.80
N ILE A 388 9.25 -6.15 -35.72
CA ILE A 388 8.63 -7.50 -35.76
C ILE A 388 7.10 -7.41 -35.66
N LEU A 389 6.57 -6.34 -35.05
CA LEU A 389 5.13 -6.20 -34.78
C LEU A 389 4.33 -5.60 -35.95
N GLU A 390 4.97 -5.03 -36.97
CA GLU A 390 4.28 -4.44 -38.13
C GLU A 390 3.89 -5.46 -39.22
N GLN A 391 4.40 -6.70 -39.17
CA GLN A 391 4.27 -7.64 -40.30
C GLN A 391 3.35 -8.84 -40.06
N ILE A 392 2.72 -8.99 -38.88
CA ILE A 392 1.89 -10.18 -38.56
C ILE A 392 0.56 -9.74 -37.91
N PRO A 393 -0.60 -10.26 -38.32
CA PRO A 393 -1.88 -9.87 -37.75
C PRO A 393 -1.95 -10.15 -36.23
N LEU A 394 -2.16 -9.07 -35.47
CA LEU A 394 -2.20 -8.98 -33.99
C LEU A 394 -3.22 -9.90 -33.29
N THR A 395 -4.17 -10.47 -34.03
CA THR A 395 -5.24 -11.33 -33.48
C THR A 395 -4.73 -12.68 -32.99
N CYS A 396 -3.57 -13.14 -33.46
CA CYS A 396 -3.02 -14.44 -33.06
C CYS A 396 -2.20 -14.38 -31.75
N PHE A 397 -1.70 -13.20 -31.34
CA PHE A 397 -0.81 -13.05 -30.19
C PHE A 397 -1.54 -12.77 -28.87
N LEU A 398 -2.73 -12.17 -28.92
CA LEU A 398 -3.52 -11.84 -27.73
C LEU A 398 -3.82 -13.05 -26.84
N PRO A 399 -4.24 -14.22 -27.39
CA PRO A 399 -4.51 -15.40 -26.57
C PRO A 399 -3.24 -15.93 -25.88
N HIS A 400 -2.10 -15.88 -26.57
CA HIS A 400 -0.81 -16.33 -26.03
C HIS A 400 -0.36 -15.43 -24.87
N LEU A 401 -0.44 -14.11 -25.02
CA LEU A 401 -0.08 -13.15 -23.96
C LEU A 401 -0.97 -13.31 -22.72
N VAL A 402 -2.28 -13.52 -22.91
CA VAL A 402 -3.21 -13.78 -21.80
C VAL A 402 -2.88 -15.10 -21.10
N GLN A 403 -2.51 -16.13 -21.87
CA GLN A 403 -2.13 -17.43 -21.32
C GLN A 403 -0.81 -17.36 -20.52
N GLU A 404 0.18 -16.62 -21.01
CA GLU A 404 1.46 -16.41 -20.32
C GLU A 404 1.26 -15.63 -19.01
N ARG A 405 0.51 -14.52 -19.05
CA ARG A 405 0.14 -13.75 -17.86
C ARG A 405 -0.52 -14.63 -16.81
N ARG A 406 -1.49 -15.45 -17.23
CA ARG A 406 -2.22 -16.37 -16.35
C ARG A 406 -1.26 -17.40 -15.73
N ALA A 407 -0.40 -18.01 -16.53
CA ALA A 407 0.56 -19.00 -16.05
C ALA A 407 1.49 -18.42 -14.98
N LYS A 408 2.03 -17.21 -15.20
CA LYS A 408 2.88 -16.50 -14.22
C LYS A 408 2.16 -16.28 -12.88
N LEU A 409 0.92 -15.81 -12.91
CA LEU A 409 0.14 -15.55 -11.70
C LEU A 409 -0.29 -16.83 -10.98
N GLU A 410 -0.62 -17.90 -11.71
CA GLU A 410 -0.92 -19.22 -11.13
C GLU A 410 0.31 -19.87 -10.50
N GLU A 411 1.50 -19.63 -11.05
CA GLU A 411 2.74 -20.12 -10.43
C GLU A 411 3.02 -19.39 -9.11
N VAL A 412 2.90 -18.06 -9.09
CA VAL A 412 2.97 -17.26 -7.85
C VAL A 412 1.94 -17.77 -6.83
N ARG A 413 0.72 -18.09 -7.29
CA ARG A 413 -0.34 -18.70 -6.47
C ARG A 413 0.10 -20.01 -5.85
N ALA A 414 0.58 -20.93 -6.66
CA ALA A 414 0.99 -22.26 -6.23
C ALA A 414 2.12 -22.19 -5.20
N ILE A 415 3.14 -21.36 -5.45
CA ILE A 415 4.27 -21.18 -4.53
C ILE A 415 3.79 -20.60 -3.20
N PHE A 416 2.91 -19.58 -3.23
CA PHE A 416 2.35 -19.01 -2.01
C PHE A 416 1.57 -20.05 -1.21
N LEU A 417 0.65 -20.77 -1.84
CA LEU A 417 -0.17 -21.76 -1.16
C LEU A 417 0.68 -22.90 -0.57
N ALA A 418 1.70 -23.34 -1.29
CA ALA A 418 2.64 -24.34 -0.79
C ALA A 418 3.40 -23.84 0.45
N ALA A 419 3.98 -22.64 0.38
CA ALA A 419 4.72 -22.04 1.50
C ALA A 419 3.82 -21.70 2.69
N TYR A 420 2.61 -21.21 2.42
CA TYR A 420 1.60 -20.90 3.44
C TYR A 420 1.17 -22.17 4.16
N SER A 421 0.84 -23.22 3.40
CA SER A 421 0.53 -24.53 3.95
C SER A 421 1.70 -25.00 4.81
N SER A 422 2.91 -25.16 4.28
CA SER A 422 4.05 -25.67 5.07
C SER A 422 4.37 -24.87 6.35
N THR A 423 4.06 -23.58 6.39
CA THR A 423 4.42 -22.67 7.50
C THR A 423 3.29 -22.51 8.52
N VAL A 424 2.04 -22.46 8.06
CA VAL A 424 0.85 -22.15 8.89
C VAL A 424 -0.11 -23.33 8.98
N GLY A 425 -0.14 -24.23 7.99
CA GLY A 425 -0.99 -25.43 7.93
C GLY A 425 -0.21 -26.76 7.90
N LEU A 426 -0.32 -27.56 8.96
CA LEU A 426 0.12 -28.97 9.07
C LEU A 426 1.55 -29.19 9.57
N LYS A 427 1.79 -28.93 10.87
CA LYS A 427 2.57 -29.89 11.66
C LYS A 427 1.60 -31.00 12.07
N SER A 428 1.57 -32.10 11.32
CA SER A 428 0.77 -33.27 11.67
C SER A 428 1.30 -33.86 12.99
N VAL A 429 0.51 -33.76 14.07
CA VAL A 429 0.60 -34.77 15.13
C VAL A 429 -0.23 -35.95 14.62
N SER A 430 0.41 -37.10 14.47
CA SER A 430 -0.24 -38.35 14.11
C SER A 430 -1.31 -38.71 15.14
N SER A 431 -2.59 -38.64 14.78
CA SER A 431 -3.62 -39.64 15.15
C SER A 431 -5.02 -39.27 14.66
N SER A 432 -5.54 -40.14 13.78
CA SER A 432 -6.95 -40.46 13.50
C SER A 432 -7.88 -39.44 12.80
N PRO A 433 -8.84 -39.92 11.96
CA PRO A 433 -9.41 -39.13 10.86
C PRO A 433 -10.61 -38.25 11.20
N SER A 434 -10.84 -37.89 12.48
CA SER A 434 -12.14 -37.35 12.89
C SER A 434 -12.08 -36.22 13.94
N ALA A 435 -11.11 -35.31 13.86
CA ALA A 435 -10.99 -34.22 14.83
C ALA A 435 -10.57 -32.86 14.23
N PHE A 436 -11.41 -32.26 13.37
CA PHE A 436 -11.29 -30.83 13.01
C PHE A 436 -11.55 -29.88 14.20
N GLY A 437 -12.22 -30.36 15.25
CA GLY A 437 -12.53 -29.56 16.45
C GLY A 437 -11.32 -29.18 17.32
N GLY A 438 -10.22 -29.93 17.26
CA GLY A 438 -9.02 -29.67 18.06
C GLY A 438 -8.11 -28.56 17.50
N LEU A 439 -8.28 -28.19 16.24
CA LEU A 439 -7.47 -27.20 15.51
C LEU A 439 -7.73 -25.76 16.02
N LEU A 440 -8.95 -25.50 16.49
CA LEU A 440 -9.43 -24.18 16.91
C LEU A 440 -8.94 -23.79 18.32
N GLU A 441 -8.80 -24.78 19.21
CA GLU A 441 -8.38 -24.58 20.60
C GLU A 441 -6.89 -24.21 20.71
N GLN A 442 -6.07 -24.68 19.76
CA GLN A 442 -4.65 -24.32 19.68
C GLN A 442 -4.43 -22.91 19.11
N PHE A 443 -5.28 -22.45 18.18
CA PHE A 443 -5.23 -21.08 17.67
C PHE A 443 -5.57 -20.06 18.77
N ALA A 444 -6.58 -20.35 19.62
CA ALA A 444 -6.94 -19.52 20.76
C ALA A 444 -5.81 -19.37 21.81
N ARG A 445 -5.00 -20.42 21.99
CA ARG A 445 -3.83 -20.40 22.89
C ARG A 445 -2.65 -19.58 22.34
N GLY A 446 -2.44 -19.58 21.02
CA GLY A 446 -1.31 -18.88 20.37
C GLY A 446 -1.47 -17.37 20.23
N VAL A 447 -2.72 -16.85 20.26
CA VAL A 447 -3.02 -15.42 20.12
C VAL A 447 -3.34 -14.72 21.44
N GLY A 448 -3.12 -15.39 22.59
CA GLY A 448 -3.31 -14.77 23.91
C GLY A 448 -4.76 -14.42 24.26
N LEU A 449 -5.74 -15.14 23.71
CA LEU A 449 -7.16 -14.95 24.02
C LEU A 449 -7.68 -16.09 24.89
N ARG A 450 -7.18 -16.16 26.13
CA ARG A 450 -7.89 -16.85 27.21
C ARG A 450 -7.75 -16.06 28.52
N GLY A 451 -8.54 -15.00 28.63
CA GLY A 451 -9.05 -14.57 29.92
C GLY A 451 -10.31 -15.39 30.21
N THR A 452 -10.17 -16.66 30.57
CA THR A 452 -11.26 -17.37 31.23
C THR A 452 -11.39 -16.80 32.64
N ASN A 453 -12.58 -16.35 32.99
CA ASN A 453 -13.37 -16.97 34.06
C ASN A 453 -14.81 -16.45 34.02
N SER A 454 -15.67 -17.21 33.37
CA SER A 454 -16.91 -17.66 34.02
C SER A 454 -16.48 -18.91 34.82
N ILE A 455 -16.84 -19.19 36.06
CA ILE A 455 -18.16 -19.23 36.71
C ILE A 455 -17.91 -19.27 38.25
N VAL A 456 -18.59 -18.43 39.04
CA VAL A 456 -19.66 -18.71 40.04
C VAL A 456 -20.35 -17.38 40.32
#